data_AF-A0A645GNH4-F1
#
_entry.id   AF-A0A645GNH4-F1
#
_cell.length_a   1.000
_cell.length_b   1.000
_cell.length_c   1.000
_cell.angle_alpha   90.00
_cell.angle_beta   90.00
_cell.angle_gamma   90.00
#
_symmetry.space_group_name_H-M   'P 1'
#
loop_
_entity.id
_entity.type
_entity.pdbx_description
1 polymer ?
#
loop_
_entity_poly.entity_id
_entity_poly.type
_entity_poly.pdbx_seq_one_letter_code
_entity_poly.pdbx_strand_id
1 'polypeptide(L)'
;MVAARVRLAAERALYEAYMERAATKAVDSKVVERQAKDEFRAFPEKYKKGEQVRARHILIGACKCAPEKAQERAEAILERLKAGESFEALAKAESEDPGSAKEGGDLGFFERGRMVPPFEEAAFALKAPGDLSGLVTSQFGIHIIRLEERKPAEKLSYDEARDALVSSIETKLKVAERTRILNPIRAPGAIAYDEEALGRAVAGKD
;
A
#
# COMPACT_ATOMS: atom_id res chain seq x y z
N MET A 1 -25.61 -24.99 30.75
CA MET A 1 -24.54 -24.27 30.02
C MET A 1 -25.03 -23.54 28.76
N VAL A 2 -25.84 -24.16 27.90
CA VAL A 2 -26.32 -23.54 26.63
C VAL A 2 -27.15 -22.27 26.88
N ALA A 3 -28.15 -22.31 27.77
CA ALA A 3 -29.01 -21.14 28.04
C ALA A 3 -28.26 -19.91 28.56
N ALA A 4 -27.24 -20.08 29.41
CA ALA A 4 -26.40 -18.99 29.92
C ALA A 4 -25.53 -18.38 28.82
N ARG A 5 -24.96 -19.20 27.92
CA ARG A 5 -24.19 -18.73 26.76
C ARG A 5 -25.08 -17.98 25.77
N VAL A 6 -26.31 -18.46 25.55
CA VAL A 6 -27.31 -17.78 24.69
C VAL A 6 -27.69 -16.42 25.27
N ARG A 7 -27.92 -16.32 26.58
CA ARG A 7 -28.23 -15.04 27.25
C ARG A 7 -27.08 -14.05 27.14
N LEU A 8 -25.84 -14.47 27.42
CA LEU A 8 -24.67 -13.60 27.28
C LEU A 8 -24.46 -13.14 25.83
N ALA A 9 -24.69 -14.03 24.86
CA ALA A 9 -24.64 -13.66 23.45
C ALA A 9 -25.72 -12.63 23.08
N ALA A 10 -26.94 -12.78 23.59
CA ALA A 10 -28.03 -11.84 23.38
C ALA A 10 -27.73 -10.45 24.00
N GLU A 11 -27.22 -10.41 25.22
CA GLU A 11 -26.82 -9.16 25.90
C GLU A 11 -25.68 -8.45 25.15
N ARG A 12 -24.69 -9.21 24.65
CA ARG A 12 -23.62 -8.66 23.81
C ARG A 12 -24.14 -8.10 22.49
N ALA A 13 -25.04 -8.81 21.81
CA ALA A 13 -25.65 -8.34 20.56
C ALA A 13 -26.47 -7.06 20.79
N LEU A 14 -27.20 -6.96 21.90
CA LEU A 14 -27.95 -5.76 22.26
C LEU A 14 -27.02 -4.57 22.53
N TYR A 15 -25.91 -4.81 23.23
CA TYR A 15 -24.87 -3.80 23.46
C TYR A 15 -24.24 -3.34 22.14
N GLU A 16 -23.85 -4.26 21.27
CA GLU A 16 -23.27 -3.93 19.96
C GLU A 16 -24.26 -3.11 19.11
N ALA A 17 -25.54 -3.51 19.07
CA ALA A 17 -26.59 -2.78 18.36
C ALA A 17 -26.85 -1.38 18.95
N TYR A 18 -26.84 -1.24 20.29
CA TYR A 18 -26.97 0.05 20.94
C TYR A 18 -25.82 0.98 20.58
N MET A 19 -24.58 0.48 20.66
CA MET A 19 -23.39 1.25 20.35
C MET A 19 -23.35 1.67 18.88
N GLU A 20 -23.70 0.78 17.95
CA GLU A 20 -23.76 1.12 16.52
C GLU A 20 -24.84 2.16 16.24
N ARG A 21 -26.01 2.04 16.87
CA ARG A 21 -27.10 3.02 16.73
C ARG A 21 -26.70 4.39 17.28
N ALA A 22 -26.06 4.43 18.45
CA ALA A 22 -25.58 5.67 19.04
C ALA A 22 -24.50 6.33 18.17
N ALA A 23 -23.55 5.53 17.70
CA ALA A 23 -22.49 5.98 16.80
C ALA A 23 -23.07 6.51 15.47
N THR A 24 -24.01 5.82 14.85
CA THR A 24 -24.67 6.25 13.61
C THR A 24 -25.47 7.55 13.81
N LYS A 25 -26.18 7.70 14.94
CA LYS A 25 -26.93 8.93 15.24
C LYS A 25 -26.02 10.14 15.45
N ALA A 26 -24.79 9.94 15.91
CA ALA A 26 -23.81 11.00 16.11
C ALA A 26 -23.13 11.46 14.81
N VAL A 27 -23.26 10.70 13.73
CA VAL A 27 -22.68 11.04 12.42
C VAL A 27 -23.66 11.90 11.64
N ASP A 28 -23.46 13.22 11.70
CA ASP A 28 -24.13 14.18 10.81
C ASP A 28 -23.35 14.31 9.49
N SER A 29 -23.99 13.98 8.37
CA SER A 29 -23.35 13.97 7.05
C SER A 29 -22.80 15.34 6.62
N LYS A 30 -23.41 16.45 7.05
CA LYS A 30 -22.89 17.80 6.77
C LYS A 30 -21.64 18.09 7.61
N VAL A 31 -21.60 17.60 8.84
CA VAL A 31 -20.41 17.72 9.70
C VAL A 31 -19.26 16.87 9.14
N VAL A 32 -19.55 15.65 8.70
CA VAL A 32 -18.59 14.75 8.05
C VAL A 32 -18.00 15.41 6.81
N GLU A 33 -18.85 15.86 5.89
CA GLU A 33 -18.42 16.49 4.63
C GLU A 33 -17.60 17.76 4.89
N ARG A 34 -17.95 18.57 5.91
CA ARG A 34 -17.16 19.74 6.31
C ARG A 34 -15.78 19.34 6.84
N GLN A 35 -15.72 18.40 7.79
CA GLN A 35 -14.45 17.93 8.36
C GLN A 35 -13.55 17.25 7.31
N ALA A 36 -14.13 16.50 6.36
CA ALA A 36 -13.41 15.91 5.24
C ALA A 36 -12.73 16.99 4.38
N LYS A 37 -13.45 18.07 4.04
CA LYS A 37 -12.88 19.21 3.31
C LYS A 37 -11.80 19.93 4.10
N ASP A 38 -12.01 20.12 5.41
CA ASP A 38 -11.04 20.79 6.28
C ASP A 38 -9.75 19.94 6.40
N GLU A 39 -9.86 18.63 6.59
CA GLU A 39 -8.71 17.71 6.67
C GLU A 39 -7.95 17.65 5.34
N PHE A 40 -8.65 17.57 4.21
CA PHE A 40 -8.03 17.61 2.89
C PHE A 40 -7.22 18.89 2.66
N ARG A 41 -7.76 20.05 3.06
CA ARG A 41 -7.08 21.34 2.95
C ARG A 41 -5.91 21.49 3.92
N ALA A 42 -6.04 20.92 5.12
CA ALA A 42 -4.99 20.98 6.14
C ALA A 42 -3.79 20.08 5.84
N PHE A 43 -4.00 18.97 5.12
CA PHE A 43 -2.95 17.98 4.84
C PHE A 43 -2.80 17.66 3.35
N PRO A 44 -2.53 18.65 2.47
CA PRO A 44 -2.44 18.44 1.02
C PRO A 44 -1.33 17.45 0.61
N GLU A 45 -0.30 17.31 1.43
CA GLU A 45 0.80 16.36 1.22
C GLU A 45 0.37 14.89 1.35
N LYS A 46 -0.67 14.61 2.15
CA LYS A 46 -1.22 13.24 2.31
C LYS A 46 -2.03 12.79 1.09
N TYR A 47 -2.52 13.73 0.30
CA TYR A 47 -3.42 13.47 -0.83
C TYR A 47 -2.69 13.74 -2.14
N LYS A 48 -1.56 13.07 -2.31
CA LYS A 48 -0.78 13.05 -3.55
C LYS A 48 -0.72 11.63 -4.07
N LYS A 49 -0.99 11.46 -5.36
CA LYS A 49 -0.53 10.27 -6.07
C LYS A 49 0.97 10.41 -6.26
N GLY A 50 1.72 9.40 -5.85
CA GLY A 50 3.16 9.36 -6.04
C GLY A 50 3.50 9.39 -7.53
N GLU A 51 4.73 9.81 -7.84
CA GLU A 51 5.26 9.65 -9.18
C GLU A 51 5.30 8.16 -9.54
N GLN A 52 4.80 7.81 -10.74
CA GLN A 52 4.83 6.45 -11.27
C GLN A 52 5.65 6.42 -12.55
N VAL A 53 6.43 5.36 -12.72
CA VAL A 53 7.13 5.09 -13.98
C VAL A 53 6.72 3.71 -14.49
N ARG A 54 6.55 3.59 -15.80
CA ARG A 54 6.49 2.31 -16.49
C ARG A 54 7.84 2.09 -17.14
N ALA A 55 8.46 0.95 -16.86
CA ALA A 55 9.76 0.62 -17.40
C ALA A 55 9.80 -0.82 -17.91
N ARG A 56 10.68 -1.05 -18.89
CA ARG A 56 11.13 -2.38 -19.28
C ARG A 56 12.50 -2.65 -18.70
N HIS A 57 12.81 -3.91 -18.46
CA HIS A 57 14.16 -4.31 -18.08
C HIS A 57 14.64 -5.61 -18.71
N ILE A 58 15.96 -5.75 -18.79
CA ILE A 58 16.66 -6.98 -19.13
C ILE A 58 17.55 -7.33 -17.94
N LEU A 59 17.36 -8.52 -17.37
CA LEU A 59 18.17 -9.03 -16.27
C LEU A 59 19.20 -10.03 -16.80
N ILE A 60 20.47 -9.87 -16.43
CA ILE A 60 21.56 -10.79 -16.77
C ILE A 60 22.33 -11.19 -15.51
N GLY A 61 22.73 -12.46 -15.42
CA GLY A 61 23.56 -12.96 -14.31
C GLY A 61 22.77 -13.35 -13.06
N ALA A 62 21.53 -13.79 -13.22
CA ALA A 62 20.65 -14.21 -12.13
C ALA A 62 21.21 -15.39 -11.32
N CYS A 63 21.94 -16.31 -11.98
CA CYS A 63 22.62 -17.43 -11.30
C CYS A 63 23.79 -16.98 -10.40
N LYS A 64 24.34 -15.76 -10.61
CA LYS A 64 25.60 -15.26 -10.00
C LYS A 64 26.82 -16.16 -10.17
N CYS A 65 26.76 -17.09 -11.10
CA CYS A 65 27.72 -18.16 -11.28
C CYS A 65 28.96 -17.75 -12.09
N ALA A 66 28.87 -16.67 -12.87
CA ALA A 66 29.98 -16.11 -13.66
C ALA A 66 29.82 -14.58 -13.82
N PRO A 67 30.22 -13.77 -12.82
CA PRO A 67 29.95 -12.33 -12.81
C PRO A 67 30.61 -11.57 -13.96
N GLU A 68 31.85 -11.92 -14.33
CA GLU A 68 32.57 -11.26 -15.45
C GLU A 68 31.85 -11.51 -16.80
N LYS A 69 31.43 -12.75 -17.05
CA LYS A 69 30.65 -13.09 -18.26
C LYS A 69 29.29 -12.41 -18.28
N ALA A 70 28.65 -12.22 -17.12
CA ALA A 70 27.39 -11.50 -17.02
C ALA A 70 27.57 -10.02 -17.38
N GLN A 71 28.66 -9.41 -16.93
CA GLN A 71 29.02 -8.03 -17.26
C GLN A 71 29.23 -7.86 -18.76
N GLU A 72 30.09 -8.68 -19.39
CA GLU A 72 30.35 -8.62 -20.84
C GLU A 72 29.07 -8.81 -21.67
N ARG A 73 28.20 -9.74 -21.27
CA ARG A 73 26.90 -9.96 -21.93
C ARG A 73 25.99 -8.74 -21.80
N ALA A 74 25.91 -8.14 -20.61
CA ALA A 74 25.09 -6.95 -20.39
C ALA A 74 25.62 -5.74 -21.18
N GLU A 75 26.94 -5.56 -21.24
CA GLU A 75 27.57 -4.52 -22.07
C GLU A 75 27.23 -4.71 -23.56
N ALA A 76 27.36 -5.93 -24.08
CA ALA A 76 27.01 -6.22 -25.47
C ALA A 76 25.53 -5.96 -25.79
N ILE A 77 24.61 -6.30 -24.87
CA ILE A 77 23.18 -6.02 -25.02
C ILE A 77 22.93 -4.50 -25.01
N LEU A 78 23.58 -3.76 -24.11
CA LEU A 78 23.43 -2.31 -24.03
C LEU A 78 23.89 -1.61 -25.31
N GLU A 79 25.00 -2.05 -25.92
CA GLU A 79 25.47 -1.50 -27.19
C GLU A 79 24.52 -1.81 -28.35
N ARG A 80 23.94 -3.01 -28.39
CA ARG A 80 22.90 -3.39 -29.37
C ARG A 80 21.64 -2.53 -29.23
N LEU A 81 21.22 -2.26 -27.99
CA LEU A 81 20.10 -1.35 -27.70
C LEU A 81 20.38 0.07 -28.16
N LYS A 82 21.58 0.60 -27.89
CA LYS A 82 22.01 1.91 -28.38
C LYS A 82 22.08 1.99 -29.91
N ALA A 83 22.39 0.86 -30.56
CA ALA A 83 22.37 0.74 -32.03
C ALA A 83 20.94 0.65 -32.61
N GLY A 84 19.90 0.64 -31.77
CA GLY A 84 18.50 0.67 -32.19
C GLY A 84 17.83 -0.69 -32.32
N GLU A 85 18.45 -1.77 -31.83
CA GLU A 85 17.79 -3.07 -31.78
C GLU A 85 16.58 -3.06 -30.83
N SER A 86 15.55 -3.85 -31.13
CA SER A 86 14.32 -3.89 -30.32
C SER A 86 14.61 -4.40 -28.90
N PHE A 87 14.24 -3.59 -27.92
CA PHE A 87 14.35 -3.95 -26.51
C PHE A 87 13.53 -5.19 -26.17
N GLU A 88 12.31 -5.28 -26.71
CA GLU A 88 11.40 -6.39 -26.48
C GLU A 88 11.94 -7.69 -27.03
N ALA A 89 12.58 -7.66 -28.20
CA ALA A 89 13.22 -8.83 -28.80
C ALA A 89 14.40 -9.30 -27.95
N LEU A 90 15.28 -8.38 -27.54
CA LEU A 90 16.42 -8.68 -26.67
C LEU A 90 15.97 -9.18 -25.30
N ALA A 91 14.96 -8.58 -24.70
CA ALA A 91 14.42 -9.02 -23.43
C ALA A 91 13.85 -10.45 -23.50
N LYS A 92 13.12 -10.78 -24.57
CA LYS A 92 12.61 -12.15 -24.78
C LYS A 92 13.71 -13.18 -25.00
N ALA A 93 14.80 -12.78 -25.67
CA ALA A 93 15.88 -13.68 -26.04
C ALA A 93 16.93 -13.87 -24.93
N GLU A 94 17.28 -12.79 -24.22
CA GLU A 94 18.46 -12.72 -23.36
C GLU A 94 18.14 -12.53 -21.88
N SER A 95 16.97 -11.99 -21.53
CA SER A 95 16.64 -11.71 -20.12
C SER A 95 16.43 -12.99 -19.33
N GLU A 96 17.09 -13.06 -18.17
CA GLU A 96 17.00 -14.14 -17.20
C GLU A 96 15.87 -13.90 -16.18
N ASP A 97 15.07 -12.83 -16.33
CA ASP A 97 13.89 -12.58 -15.49
C ASP A 97 12.66 -13.36 -15.99
N PRO A 98 12.21 -14.42 -15.28
CA PRO A 98 11.06 -15.21 -15.71
C PRO A 98 9.74 -14.44 -15.66
N GLY A 99 9.65 -13.35 -14.88
CA GLY A 99 8.41 -12.60 -14.67
C GLY A 99 8.06 -11.68 -15.83
N SER A 100 9.06 -11.08 -16.48
CA SER A 100 8.84 -10.07 -17.52
C SER A 100 9.45 -10.40 -18.87
N ALA A 101 10.44 -11.32 -18.97
CA ALA A 101 11.14 -11.61 -20.23
C ALA A 101 10.18 -11.92 -21.38
N LYS A 102 9.16 -12.75 -21.13
CA LYS A 102 8.15 -13.15 -22.13
C LYS A 102 7.33 -11.98 -22.67
N GLU A 103 7.12 -10.95 -21.85
CA GLU A 103 6.42 -9.70 -22.20
C GLU A 103 7.37 -8.61 -22.70
N GLY A 104 8.59 -8.98 -23.11
CA GLY A 104 9.60 -8.04 -23.58
C GLY A 104 10.15 -7.16 -22.46
N GLY A 105 10.23 -7.69 -21.24
CA GLY A 105 10.79 -7.02 -20.07
C GLY A 105 9.86 -6.03 -19.39
N ASP A 106 8.58 -5.93 -19.77
CA ASP A 106 7.64 -4.94 -19.21
C ASP A 106 7.30 -5.24 -17.75
N LEU A 107 7.48 -4.25 -16.89
CA LEU A 107 7.15 -4.32 -15.47
C LEU A 107 5.84 -3.58 -15.13
N GLY A 108 5.20 -2.93 -16.10
CA GLY A 108 4.05 -2.06 -15.85
C GLY A 108 4.43 -0.80 -15.03
N PHE A 109 3.42 -0.09 -14.52
CA PHE A 109 3.64 1.08 -13.68
C PHE A 109 4.00 0.69 -12.25
N PHE A 110 5.00 1.36 -11.70
CA PHE A 110 5.36 1.25 -10.30
C PHE A 110 5.71 2.60 -9.69
N GLU A 111 5.46 2.69 -8.38
CA GLU A 111 5.84 3.81 -7.52
C GLU A 111 7.18 3.53 -6.84
N ARG A 112 7.73 4.57 -6.22
CA ARG A 112 8.88 4.42 -5.31
C ARG A 112 8.54 3.49 -4.14
N GLY A 113 9.53 2.75 -3.67
CA GLY A 113 9.40 1.70 -2.66
C GLY A 113 8.89 0.35 -3.17
N ARG A 114 8.63 0.20 -4.47
CA ARG A 114 8.15 -1.07 -5.07
C ARG A 114 9.25 -1.94 -5.64
N MET A 115 10.39 -1.35 -5.99
CA MET A 115 11.54 -2.05 -6.58
C MET A 115 12.74 -2.02 -5.62
N VAL A 116 13.77 -2.81 -5.92
CA VAL A 116 15.02 -2.73 -5.13
C VAL A 116 15.70 -1.38 -5.34
N PRO A 117 16.34 -0.80 -4.31
CA PRO A 117 16.87 0.57 -4.38
C PRO A 117 17.70 0.92 -5.62
N PRO A 118 18.71 0.12 -6.04
CA PRO A 118 19.53 0.48 -7.20
C PRO A 118 18.73 0.51 -8.52
N PHE A 119 17.77 -0.40 -8.66
CA PHE A 119 16.89 -0.44 -9.83
C PHE A 119 15.97 0.78 -9.85
N GLU A 120 15.36 1.08 -8.71
CA GLU A 120 14.45 2.21 -8.57
C GLU A 120 15.15 3.54 -8.85
N GLU A 121 16.31 3.77 -8.24
CA GLU A 121 17.09 4.99 -8.43
C GLU A 121 17.40 5.21 -9.91
N ALA A 122 17.85 4.16 -10.62
CA ALA A 122 18.13 4.23 -12.04
C ALA A 122 16.86 4.46 -12.88
N ALA A 123 15.79 3.71 -12.65
CA ALA A 123 14.54 3.83 -13.41
C ALA A 123 13.93 5.23 -13.27
N PHE A 124 13.93 5.78 -12.06
CA PHE A 124 13.38 7.11 -11.81
C PHE A 124 14.33 8.24 -12.23
N ALA A 125 15.63 7.98 -12.41
CA ALA A 125 16.59 8.97 -12.91
C ALA A 125 16.43 9.26 -14.41
N LEU A 126 15.96 8.30 -15.20
CA LEU A 126 15.64 8.44 -16.64
C LEU A 126 14.64 9.57 -16.87
N LYS A 127 14.76 10.37 -17.93
CA LYS A 127 13.98 11.61 -18.06
C LYS A 127 12.83 11.45 -19.03
N ALA A 128 13.08 10.87 -20.19
CA ALA A 128 12.12 10.76 -21.28
C ALA A 128 11.81 9.29 -21.63
N PRO A 129 10.58 8.99 -22.09
CA PRO A 129 10.28 7.73 -22.75
C PRO A 129 11.32 7.38 -23.83
N GLY A 130 11.82 6.16 -23.81
CA GLY A 130 12.89 5.67 -24.66
C GLY A 130 14.28 5.77 -24.05
N ASP A 131 14.49 6.55 -22.98
CA ASP A 131 15.77 6.64 -22.30
C ASP A 131 16.20 5.28 -21.76
N LEU A 132 17.49 4.94 -21.95
CA LEU A 132 18.13 3.74 -21.44
C LEU A 132 18.99 4.08 -20.22
N SER A 133 18.98 3.20 -19.21
CA SER A 133 19.95 3.24 -18.14
C SER A 133 21.32 2.74 -18.61
N GLY A 134 22.35 3.03 -17.82
CA GLY A 134 23.57 2.21 -17.84
C GLY A 134 23.32 0.82 -17.25
N LEU A 135 24.40 0.12 -16.92
CA LEU A 135 24.34 -1.14 -16.21
C LEU A 135 24.04 -0.91 -14.74
N VAL A 136 22.96 -1.50 -14.26
CA VAL A 136 22.48 -1.33 -12.88
C VAL A 136 22.65 -2.65 -12.14
N THR A 137 23.61 -2.73 -11.23
CA THR A 137 23.84 -3.94 -10.44
C THR A 137 22.92 -3.99 -9.23
N SER A 138 22.36 -5.17 -8.96
CA SER A 138 21.53 -5.43 -7.78
C SER A 138 21.82 -6.82 -7.22
N GLN A 139 21.11 -7.18 -6.14
CA GLN A 139 21.13 -8.55 -5.60
C GLN A 139 20.60 -9.61 -6.57
N PHE A 140 19.95 -9.26 -7.68
CA PHE A 140 19.43 -10.21 -8.67
C PHE A 140 20.33 -10.38 -9.89
N GLY A 141 21.38 -9.56 -10.02
CA GLY A 141 22.20 -9.50 -11.23
C GLY A 141 22.27 -8.07 -11.79
N ILE A 142 22.58 -7.97 -13.07
CA ILE A 142 22.76 -6.71 -13.80
C ILE A 142 21.49 -6.42 -14.60
N HIS A 143 20.99 -5.20 -14.47
CA HIS A 143 19.80 -4.72 -15.15
C HIS A 143 20.16 -3.67 -16.18
N ILE A 144 19.48 -3.72 -17.32
CA ILE A 144 19.39 -2.63 -18.29
C ILE A 144 17.92 -2.20 -18.31
N ILE A 145 17.65 -0.92 -18.10
CA ILE A 145 16.31 -0.39 -17.89
C ILE A 145 15.99 0.58 -19.03
N ARG A 146 14.77 0.51 -19.58
CA ARG A 146 14.24 1.51 -20.50
C ARG A 146 12.99 2.14 -19.90
N LEU A 147 12.91 3.47 -19.91
CA LEU A 147 11.70 4.18 -19.51
C LEU A 147 10.67 4.12 -20.65
N GLU A 148 9.46 3.66 -20.36
CA GLU A 148 8.36 3.63 -21.35
C GLU A 148 7.41 4.81 -21.15
N GLU A 149 7.06 5.10 -19.91
CA GLU A 149 6.12 6.18 -19.58
C GLU A 149 6.38 6.71 -18.18
N ARG A 150 6.13 7.99 -17.96
CA ARG A 150 6.22 8.63 -16.64
C ARG A 150 4.91 9.36 -16.35
N LYS A 151 4.33 9.09 -15.19
CA LYS A 151 3.22 9.84 -14.62
C LYS A 151 3.77 10.67 -13.46
N PRO A 152 3.76 12.01 -13.57
CA PRO A 152 4.27 12.87 -12.51
C PRO A 152 3.45 12.67 -11.24
N ALA A 153 4.04 13.04 -10.10
CA ALA A 153 3.28 13.12 -8.87
C ALA A 153 2.18 14.18 -9.02
N GLU A 154 0.93 13.79 -8.79
CA GLU A 154 -0.23 14.66 -8.92
C GLU A 154 -0.91 14.82 -7.57
N LYS A 155 -1.34 16.05 -7.28
CA LYS A 155 -2.24 16.30 -6.15
C LYS A 155 -3.59 15.71 -6.52
N LEU A 156 -4.12 14.83 -5.67
CA LEU A 156 -5.49 14.38 -5.80
C LEU A 156 -6.41 15.59 -5.71
N SER A 157 -7.49 15.58 -6.48
CA SER A 157 -8.62 16.47 -6.24
C SER A 157 -9.37 16.03 -4.97
N TYR A 158 -10.15 16.95 -4.39
CA TYR A 158 -11.02 16.58 -3.27
C TYR A 158 -11.99 15.47 -3.69
N ASP A 159 -12.54 15.53 -4.90
CA ASP A 159 -13.51 14.56 -5.38
C ASP A 159 -12.92 13.13 -5.46
N GLU A 160 -11.66 12.99 -5.87
CA GLU A 160 -10.96 11.70 -5.84
C GLU A 160 -10.67 11.19 -4.43
N ALA A 161 -10.40 12.10 -3.48
CA ALA A 161 -10.11 11.75 -2.09
C ALA A 161 -11.37 11.63 -1.21
N ARG A 162 -12.52 12.10 -1.69
CA ARG A 162 -13.73 12.36 -0.91
C ARG A 162 -14.22 11.11 -0.19
N ASP A 163 -14.40 10.00 -0.90
CA ASP A 163 -15.03 8.81 -0.33
C ASP A 163 -14.15 8.19 0.77
N ALA A 164 -12.83 8.16 0.55
CA ALA A 164 -11.87 7.70 1.56
C ALA A 164 -11.84 8.62 2.80
N LEU A 165 -11.90 9.93 2.58
CA LEU A 165 -11.95 10.94 3.64
C LEU A 165 -13.23 10.85 4.46
N VAL A 166 -14.39 10.83 3.80
CA VAL A 166 -15.71 10.70 4.43
C VAL A 166 -15.73 9.46 5.31
N SER A 167 -15.35 8.29 4.78
CA SER A 167 -15.28 7.04 5.54
C SER A 167 -14.33 7.11 6.74
N SER A 168 -13.18 7.77 6.58
CA SER A 168 -12.23 7.99 7.68
C SER A 168 -12.81 8.89 8.78
N ILE A 169 -13.43 10.02 8.41
CA ILE A 169 -14.06 10.96 9.34
C ILE A 169 -15.24 10.29 10.06
N GLU A 170 -16.11 9.58 9.34
CA GLU A 170 -17.21 8.81 9.95
C GLU A 170 -16.69 7.85 11.01
N THR A 171 -15.64 7.09 10.67
CA THR A 171 -15.00 6.18 11.62
C THR A 171 -14.46 6.91 12.84
N LYS A 172 -13.75 8.05 12.65
CA LYS A 172 -13.24 8.88 13.76
C LYS A 172 -14.37 9.39 14.65
N LEU A 173 -15.47 9.86 14.07
CA LEU A 173 -16.64 10.34 14.81
C LEU A 173 -17.35 9.21 15.58
N LYS A 174 -17.54 8.04 14.97
CA LYS A 174 -18.10 6.85 15.63
C LYS A 174 -17.24 6.41 16.81
N VAL A 175 -15.91 6.41 16.64
CA VAL A 175 -14.96 6.09 17.72
C VAL A 175 -15.00 7.15 18.82
N ALA A 176 -15.05 8.43 18.47
CA ALA A 176 -15.16 9.52 19.44
C ALA A 176 -16.46 9.41 20.26
N GLU A 177 -17.59 9.11 19.62
CA GLU A 177 -18.87 8.92 20.30
C GLU A 177 -18.85 7.69 21.21
N ARG A 178 -18.30 6.57 20.73
CA ARG A 178 -18.10 5.37 21.55
C ARG A 178 -17.26 5.67 22.79
N THR A 179 -16.16 6.41 22.63
CA THR A 179 -15.30 6.83 23.73
C THR A 179 -16.06 7.74 24.70
N ARG A 180 -16.86 8.69 24.19
CA ARG A 180 -17.71 9.57 25.00
C ARG A 180 -18.70 8.80 25.87
N ILE A 181 -19.32 7.76 25.33
CA ILE A 181 -20.28 6.90 26.06
C ILE A 181 -19.57 6.03 27.08
N LEU A 182 -18.44 5.42 26.72
CA LEU A 182 -17.77 4.41 27.56
C LEU A 182 -16.88 5.00 28.65
N ASN A 183 -16.29 6.18 28.45
CA ASN A 183 -15.35 6.75 29.42
C ASN A 183 -15.96 6.94 30.82
N PRO A 184 -17.18 7.50 30.98
CA PRO A 184 -17.81 7.60 32.30
C PRO A 184 -18.08 6.24 32.94
N ILE A 185 -18.41 5.23 32.14
CA ILE A 185 -18.72 3.86 32.58
C ILE A 185 -17.45 3.12 33.02
N ARG A 186 -16.33 3.39 32.36
CA ARG A 186 -15.02 2.78 32.65
C ARG A 186 -14.26 3.48 33.78
N ALA A 187 -14.78 4.58 34.31
CA ALA A 187 -14.14 5.26 35.42
C ALA A 187 -14.02 4.32 36.63
N PRO A 188 -12.89 4.33 37.36
CA PRO A 188 -12.73 3.50 38.55
C PRO A 188 -13.90 3.68 39.53
N GLY A 189 -14.54 2.58 39.92
CA GLY A 189 -15.70 2.60 40.83
C GLY A 189 -17.05 2.94 40.18
N ALA A 190 -17.11 3.22 38.87
CA ALA A 190 -18.38 3.51 38.19
C ALA A 190 -19.25 2.26 37.96
N ILE A 191 -18.66 1.07 37.94
CA ILE A 191 -19.38 -0.20 37.92
C ILE A 191 -18.86 -1.05 39.08
N ALA A 192 -19.76 -1.57 39.91
CA ALA A 192 -19.45 -2.62 40.87
C ALA A 192 -19.54 -3.99 40.17
N TYR A 193 -18.44 -4.73 40.15
CA TYR A 193 -18.40 -6.11 39.68
C TYR A 193 -17.53 -6.96 40.60
N ASP A 194 -17.85 -8.25 40.70
CA ASP A 194 -17.05 -9.23 41.43
C ASP A 194 -15.84 -9.63 40.56
N GLU A 195 -14.68 -9.07 40.89
CA GLU A 195 -13.41 -9.33 40.19
C GLU A 195 -12.98 -10.80 40.28
N GLU A 196 -13.27 -11.48 41.39
CA GLU A 196 -12.91 -12.87 41.61
C GLU A 196 -13.82 -13.80 40.78
N ALA A 197 -15.11 -13.50 40.70
CA ALA A 197 -16.04 -14.21 39.82
C ALA A 197 -15.72 -14.00 38.33
N LEU A 198 -15.36 -12.77 37.93
CA LEU A 198 -14.90 -12.47 36.57
C LEU A 198 -13.59 -13.20 36.23
N GLY A 199 -12.62 -13.18 37.15
CA GLY A 199 -11.35 -13.92 37.00
C GLY A 199 -11.57 -15.41 36.80
N ARG A 200 -12.44 -16.03 37.60
CA ARG A 200 -12.84 -17.45 37.44
C ARG A 200 -13.55 -17.72 36.10
N ALA A 201 -14.40 -16.81 35.66
CA ALA A 201 -15.13 -16.94 34.38
C ALA A 201 -14.24 -16.78 33.14
N VAL A 202 -13.14 -16.00 33.24
CA VAL A 202 -12.15 -15.85 32.17
C VAL A 202 -11.15 -16.99 32.16
N ALA A 203 -10.73 -17.49 33.32
CA ALA A 203 -9.76 -18.59 33.45
C ALA A 203 -10.36 -19.98 33.15
N GLY A 204 -11.65 -20.21 33.36
CA GLY A 204 -12.32 -21.49 33.08
C GLY A 204 -12.71 -21.70 31.61
N LYS A 205 -12.01 -21.07 30.66
CA LYS A 205 -12.31 -21.09 29.22
C LYS A 205 -11.36 -21.96 28.38
N ASP A 206 -10.42 -22.67 29.01
CA ASP A 206 -9.61 -23.72 28.39
C ASP A 206 -10.30 -25.10 28.52
#